data_AF-A0A2J7VRC5-F1
#
_entry.id   AF-A0A2J7VRC5-F1
#
_cell.length_a   1.000
_cell.length_b   1.000
_cell.length_c   1.000
_cell.angle_alpha   90.00
_cell.angle_beta   90.00
_cell.angle_gamma   90.00
#
_symmetry.space_group_name_H-M   'P 1'
#
loop_
_entity.id
_entity.type
_entity.pdbx_description
1 polymer ?
#
loop_
_entity_poly.entity_id
_entity_poly.type
_entity_poly.pdbx_seq_one_letter_code
_entity_poly.pdbx_strand_id
1 'polypeptide(L)'
;MRQLRDTVWQRRGTSWVWDEEARNQICAASEVWSLRQFLRPVGNWPNDLPSNEGRTLVVAGLDGSLDLLTPGDAEAWLGDVVKPAVLSFQDEYEGEASLVFWLPTGHSRLKVQASTDAVSWLCAAPHGQNQIDFGRILWGEAHEYPQEILLRDGSKPAGLFHLRIT
;
A
#
# COMPACT_ATOMS: atom_id res chain seq x y z
N MET A 1 4.24 16.79 -2.21
CA MET A 1 3.19 15.78 -1.92
C MET A 1 2.06 16.41 -1.13
N ARG A 2 0.80 16.05 -1.42
CA ARG A 2 -0.37 16.53 -0.66
C ARG A 2 -0.52 15.77 0.64
N GLN A 3 -1.08 16.41 1.67
CA GLN A 3 -1.40 15.76 2.94
C GLN A 3 -2.88 15.39 2.99
N LEU A 4 -3.18 14.21 3.51
CA LEU A 4 -4.52 13.72 3.80
C LEU A 4 -4.70 13.68 5.32
N ARG A 5 -5.71 14.40 5.82
CA ARG A 5 -6.00 14.50 7.27
C ARG A 5 -7.34 13.89 7.66
N ASP A 6 -8.15 13.52 6.67
CA ASP A 6 -9.41 12.82 6.91
C ASP A 6 -9.19 11.31 7.03
N THR A 7 -10.29 10.58 7.23
CA THR A 7 -10.31 9.12 7.40
C THR A 7 -10.79 8.39 6.14
N VAL A 8 -10.71 9.00 4.96
CA VAL A 8 -11.15 8.37 3.70
C VAL A 8 -10.37 7.10 3.41
N TRP A 9 -9.07 7.10 3.71
CA TRP A 9 -8.16 5.96 3.54
C TRP A 9 -8.59 4.71 4.33
N GLN A 10 -9.37 4.88 5.40
CA GLN A 10 -9.90 3.77 6.19
C GLN A 10 -11.05 3.06 5.47
N ARG A 11 -11.74 3.73 4.55
CA ARG A 11 -13.00 3.24 3.96
C ARG A 11 -12.93 3.00 2.46
N ARG A 12 -11.98 3.63 1.77
CA ARG A 12 -11.79 3.45 0.32
C ARG A 12 -10.35 3.63 -0.12
N GLY A 13 -10.06 3.17 -1.33
CA GLY A 13 -8.77 3.33 -2.01
C GLY A 13 -7.68 2.40 -1.48
N THR A 14 -6.44 2.67 -1.88
CA THR A 14 -5.28 1.85 -1.52
C THR A 14 -4.30 2.63 -0.68
N SER A 15 -3.86 2.06 0.44
CA SER A 15 -2.92 2.69 1.36
C SER A 15 -1.73 1.81 1.68
N TRP A 16 -0.59 2.44 1.95
CA TRP A 16 0.63 1.81 2.47
C TRP A 16 0.93 2.45 3.83
N VAL A 17 0.58 1.76 4.91
CA VAL A 17 0.61 2.27 6.28
C VAL A 17 1.76 1.63 7.04
N TRP A 18 2.54 2.44 7.77
CA TRP A 18 3.67 1.99 8.58
C TRP A 18 3.58 2.43 10.04
N ASP A 19 2.60 3.26 10.39
CA ASP A 19 2.34 3.66 11.76
C ASP A 19 1.36 2.70 12.45
N GLU A 20 1.75 2.25 13.64
CA GLU A 20 0.97 1.26 14.38
C GLU A 20 -0.35 1.84 14.94
N GLU A 21 -0.39 3.12 15.33
CA GLU A 21 -1.63 3.78 15.76
C GLU A 21 -2.63 3.81 14.60
N ALA A 22 -2.17 4.12 13.38
CA ALA A 22 -3.01 4.09 12.18
C ALA A 22 -3.58 2.69 11.92
N ARG A 23 -2.73 1.65 11.94
CA ARG A 23 -3.20 0.25 11.76
C ARG A 23 -4.27 -0.13 12.78
N ASN A 24 -4.05 0.22 14.05
CA ASN A 24 -4.95 -0.14 15.15
C ASN A 24 -6.33 0.54 15.08
N GLN A 25 -6.48 1.61 14.28
CA GLN A 25 -7.77 2.24 14.03
C GLN A 25 -8.67 1.44 13.09
N ILE A 26 -8.09 0.56 12.26
CA ILE A 26 -8.83 -0.11 11.17
C ILE A 26 -8.90 -1.63 11.32
N CYS A 27 -7.99 -2.28 12.05
CA CYS A 27 -8.02 -3.74 12.21
C CYS A 27 -7.46 -4.23 13.54
N ALA A 28 -8.00 -5.37 14.00
CA ALA A 28 -7.34 -6.20 15.00
C ALA A 28 -6.22 -7.05 14.36
N ALA A 29 -5.23 -7.46 15.15
CA ALA A 29 -4.10 -8.26 14.64
C ALA A 29 -4.53 -9.60 13.99
N SER A 30 -5.64 -10.20 14.44
CA SER A 30 -6.19 -11.43 13.89
C SER A 30 -6.90 -11.26 12.53
N GLU A 31 -7.19 -10.03 12.13
CA GLU A 31 -7.90 -9.72 10.88
C GLU A 31 -6.94 -9.45 9.72
N VAL A 32 -5.63 -9.30 10.01
CA VAL A 32 -4.61 -9.03 9.01
C VAL A 32 -4.37 -10.27 8.15
N TRP A 33 -4.53 -10.11 6.84
CA TRP A 33 -4.18 -11.14 5.88
C TRP A 33 -2.69 -11.12 5.58
N SER A 34 -2.10 -12.30 5.41
CA SER A 34 -0.80 -12.40 4.74
C SER A 34 -0.95 -12.04 3.26
N LEU A 35 0.13 -11.57 2.66
CA LEU A 35 0.22 -11.34 1.22
C LEU A 35 -0.18 -12.58 0.40
N ARG A 36 0.16 -13.79 0.88
CA ARG A 36 -0.27 -15.04 0.24
C ARG A 36 -1.79 -15.21 0.26
N GLN A 37 -2.45 -14.83 1.34
CA GLN A 37 -3.92 -14.85 1.41
C GLN A 37 -4.53 -13.81 0.47
N PHE A 38 -3.93 -12.61 0.37
CA PHE A 38 -4.37 -11.58 -0.57
C PHE A 38 -4.27 -12.01 -2.04
N LEU A 39 -3.22 -12.75 -2.42
CA LEU A 39 -3.02 -13.17 -3.82
C LEU A 39 -3.83 -14.40 -4.25
N ARG A 40 -4.47 -15.11 -3.32
CA ARG A 40 -5.26 -16.33 -3.62
C ARG A 40 -6.64 -16.06 -4.24
N PRO A 41 -7.46 -15.14 -3.72
CA PRO A 41 -8.82 -14.89 -4.19
C PRO A 41 -8.87 -13.86 -5.32
N VAL A 42 -7.77 -13.61 -6.05
CA VAL A 42 -7.79 -12.66 -7.18
C VAL A 42 -8.86 -13.14 -8.19
N GLY A 43 -9.91 -12.32 -8.38
CA GLY A 43 -11.10 -12.66 -9.18
C GLY A 43 -12.20 -13.44 -8.44
N ASN A 44 -12.10 -13.62 -7.13
CA ASN A 44 -13.11 -14.25 -6.28
C ASN A 44 -13.01 -13.74 -4.83
N TRP A 45 -13.17 -12.42 -4.66
CA TRP A 45 -13.05 -11.76 -3.37
C TRP A 45 -14.28 -12.05 -2.47
N PRO A 46 -14.12 -12.02 -1.13
CA PRO A 46 -15.26 -12.24 -0.23
C PRO A 46 -16.22 -11.04 -0.22
N ASN A 47 -17.51 -11.28 -0.02
CA ASN A 47 -18.49 -10.18 0.08
C ASN A 47 -18.19 -9.26 1.27
N ASP A 48 -17.83 -9.84 2.42
CA ASP A 48 -17.50 -9.11 3.64
C ASP A 48 -15.99 -9.13 3.88
N LEU A 49 -15.38 -7.95 3.99
CA LEU A 49 -13.96 -7.83 4.31
C LEU A 49 -13.70 -8.03 5.81
N PRO A 50 -12.50 -8.49 6.21
CA PRO A 50 -12.23 -8.87 7.60
C PRO A 50 -12.29 -7.72 8.60
N SER A 51 -12.08 -6.49 8.16
CA SER A 51 -11.83 -5.34 9.03
C SER A 51 -12.76 -4.16 8.72
N ASN A 52 -12.86 -3.26 9.70
CA ASN A 52 -13.61 -2.01 9.61
C ASN A 52 -15.05 -2.19 9.08
N GLU A 53 -15.83 -3.03 9.78
CA GLU A 53 -17.24 -3.30 9.46
C GLU A 53 -17.46 -3.84 8.04
N GLY A 54 -16.57 -4.71 7.55
CA GLY A 54 -16.73 -5.33 6.23
C GLY A 54 -16.14 -4.52 5.07
N ARG A 55 -15.43 -3.41 5.34
CA ARG A 55 -15.01 -2.45 4.30
C ARG A 55 -13.52 -2.37 4.04
N THR A 56 -12.70 -3.00 4.88
CA THR A 56 -11.25 -2.88 4.77
C THR A 56 -10.58 -4.24 4.76
N LEU A 57 -9.64 -4.40 3.84
CA LEU A 57 -8.71 -5.50 3.82
C LEU A 57 -7.31 -5.00 4.21
N VAL A 58 -6.77 -5.52 5.32
CA VAL A 58 -5.39 -5.21 5.73
C VAL A 58 -4.48 -6.37 5.38
N VAL A 59 -3.40 -6.08 4.66
CA VAL A 59 -2.46 -7.08 4.12
C VAL A 59 -1.04 -6.81 4.63
N ALA A 60 -0.38 -7.84 5.18
CA ALA A 60 1.00 -7.78 5.64
C ALA A 60 1.94 -8.66 4.81
N GLY A 61 3.22 -8.30 4.78
CA GLY A 61 4.30 -9.10 4.19
C GLY A 61 4.72 -8.69 2.77
N LEU A 62 4.21 -7.56 2.26
CA LEU A 62 4.69 -6.97 1.01
C LEU A 62 6.15 -6.51 1.13
N ASP A 63 6.51 -5.81 2.20
CA ASP A 63 7.88 -5.37 2.47
C ASP A 63 8.87 -6.54 2.54
N GLY A 64 8.51 -7.58 3.31
CA GLY A 64 9.32 -8.79 3.40
C GLY A 64 9.47 -9.52 2.07
N SER A 65 8.44 -9.49 1.21
CA SER A 65 8.50 -10.16 -0.10
C SER A 65 9.35 -9.38 -1.10
N LEU A 66 9.29 -8.05 -1.09
CA LEU A 66 10.19 -7.20 -1.89
C LEU A 66 11.65 -7.39 -1.47
N ASP A 67 11.93 -7.55 -0.18
CA ASP A 67 13.28 -7.73 0.35
C ASP A 67 13.92 -9.09 0.01
N LEU A 68 13.12 -10.10 -0.38
CA LEU A 68 13.60 -11.43 -0.78
C LEU A 68 13.98 -11.52 -2.26
N LEU A 69 13.61 -10.53 -3.05
CA LEU A 69 13.80 -10.51 -4.50
C LEU A 69 14.99 -9.61 -4.87
N THR A 70 15.61 -9.90 -6.01
CA THR A 70 16.51 -8.91 -6.62
C THR A 70 15.70 -7.69 -7.04
N PRO A 71 16.29 -6.49 -7.16
CA PRO A 71 15.53 -5.30 -7.54
C PRO A 71 14.74 -5.46 -8.84
N GLY A 72 15.32 -6.08 -9.87
CA GLY A 72 14.62 -6.33 -11.13
C GLY A 72 13.47 -7.34 -10.99
N ASP A 73 13.66 -8.42 -10.24
CA ASP A 73 12.59 -9.39 -9.98
C ASP A 73 11.48 -8.78 -9.12
N ALA A 74 11.83 -7.91 -8.18
CA ALA A 74 10.88 -7.19 -7.33
C ALA A 74 10.04 -6.21 -8.14
N GLU A 75 10.63 -5.48 -9.09
CA GLU A 75 9.91 -4.62 -10.03
C GLU A 75 8.93 -5.42 -10.89
N ALA A 76 9.41 -6.48 -11.52
CA ALA A 76 8.59 -7.36 -12.34
C ALA A 76 7.45 -7.97 -11.51
N TRP A 77 7.74 -8.50 -10.33
CA TRP A 77 6.74 -9.12 -9.46
C TRP A 77 5.71 -8.10 -8.91
N LEU A 78 6.14 -6.89 -8.55
CA LEU A 78 5.22 -5.82 -8.14
C LEU A 78 4.27 -5.45 -9.29
N GLY A 79 4.80 -5.36 -10.52
CA GLY A 79 4.02 -5.00 -11.71
C GLY A 79 3.14 -6.12 -12.26
N ASP A 80 3.61 -7.36 -12.25
CA ASP A 80 2.97 -8.49 -12.93
C ASP A 80 2.07 -9.32 -11.99
N VAL A 81 2.27 -9.21 -10.68
CA VAL A 81 1.52 -10.01 -9.69
C VAL A 81 0.75 -9.13 -8.71
N VAL A 82 1.43 -8.20 -8.03
CA VAL A 82 0.77 -7.40 -6.98
C VAL A 82 -0.17 -6.37 -7.58
N LYS A 83 0.26 -5.62 -8.59
CA LYS A 83 -0.57 -4.61 -9.24
C LYS A 83 -1.88 -5.20 -9.80
N PRO A 84 -1.89 -6.30 -10.57
CA PRO A 84 -3.14 -6.90 -11.04
C PRO A 84 -4.06 -7.35 -9.90
N ALA A 85 -3.52 -7.81 -8.77
CA ALA A 85 -4.31 -8.15 -7.61
C ALA A 85 -4.96 -6.92 -6.96
N VAL A 86 -4.24 -5.80 -6.86
CA VAL A 86 -4.80 -4.53 -6.38
C VAL A 86 -5.89 -4.02 -7.32
N LEU A 87 -5.66 -4.08 -8.64
CA LEU A 87 -6.65 -3.68 -9.64
C LEU A 87 -7.90 -4.56 -9.58
N SER A 88 -7.73 -5.89 -9.46
CA SER A 88 -8.86 -6.82 -9.30
C SER A 88 -9.67 -6.53 -8.04
N PHE A 89 -9.02 -6.23 -6.91
CA PHE A 89 -9.72 -5.82 -5.69
C PHE A 89 -10.50 -4.51 -5.91
N GLN A 90 -9.83 -3.53 -6.51
CA GLN A 90 -10.41 -2.21 -6.76
C GLN A 90 -11.63 -2.27 -7.70
N ASP A 91 -11.61 -3.15 -8.69
CA ASP A 91 -12.70 -3.34 -9.64
C ASP A 91 -13.87 -4.10 -9.00
N GLU A 92 -13.62 -5.12 -8.18
CA GLU A 92 -14.67 -5.86 -7.47
C GLU A 92 -15.52 -4.96 -6.57
N TYR A 93 -14.88 -4.12 -5.77
CA TYR A 93 -15.58 -3.25 -4.82
C TYR A 93 -15.87 -1.85 -5.39
N GLU A 94 -15.66 -1.64 -6.70
CA GLU A 94 -15.90 -0.37 -7.40
C GLU A 94 -15.26 0.87 -6.74
N GLY A 95 -14.16 0.67 -5.99
CA GLY A 95 -13.50 1.73 -5.22
C GLY A 95 -14.21 2.19 -3.94
N GLU A 96 -15.18 1.42 -3.45
CA GLU A 96 -15.93 1.65 -2.21
C GLU A 96 -15.42 0.81 -1.01
N ALA A 97 -14.34 0.04 -1.21
CA ALA A 97 -13.60 -0.65 -0.16
C ALA A 97 -12.15 -0.15 -0.06
N SER A 98 -11.55 -0.30 1.13
CA SER A 98 -10.16 0.06 1.40
C SER A 98 -9.25 -1.16 1.37
N LEU A 99 -8.14 -1.05 0.63
CA LEU A 99 -7.01 -1.98 0.70
C LEU A 99 -5.84 -1.31 1.41
N VAL A 100 -5.38 -1.89 2.51
CA VAL A 100 -4.27 -1.33 3.29
C VAL A 100 -3.13 -2.33 3.38
N PHE A 101 -2.01 -2.01 2.75
CA PHE A 101 -0.75 -2.72 2.99
C PHE A 101 -0.11 -2.21 4.27
N TRP A 102 -0.02 -3.10 5.27
CA TRP A 102 0.72 -2.88 6.50
C TRP A 102 2.22 -3.15 6.27
N LEU A 103 3.03 -2.10 6.35
CA LEU A 103 4.47 -2.09 6.10
C LEU A 103 5.21 -1.48 7.30
N PRO A 104 5.53 -2.24 8.36
CA PRO A 104 6.24 -1.71 9.54
C PRO A 104 7.54 -0.96 9.19
N THR A 105 8.21 -1.36 8.11
CA THR A 105 9.45 -0.74 7.64
C THR A 105 9.22 0.38 6.60
N GLY A 106 7.97 0.64 6.22
CA GLY A 106 7.59 1.54 5.13
C GLY A 106 8.16 2.95 5.27
N HIS A 107 8.21 3.51 6.49
CA HIS A 107 8.74 4.87 6.71
C HIS A 107 10.20 5.04 6.26
N SER A 108 11.04 4.02 6.47
CA SER A 108 12.44 4.07 6.06
C SER A 108 12.65 3.65 4.60
N ARG A 109 11.67 2.95 4.01
CA ARG A 109 11.75 2.29 2.70
C ARG A 109 11.10 3.09 1.58
N LEU A 110 9.91 3.62 1.78
CA LEU A 110 9.21 4.46 0.80
C LEU A 110 9.79 5.87 0.84
N LYS A 111 10.44 6.27 -0.26
CA LYS A 111 11.05 7.59 -0.43
C LYS A 111 10.24 8.39 -1.42
N VAL A 112 9.82 9.58 -0.99
CA VAL A 112 9.13 10.55 -1.82
C VAL A 112 10.16 11.58 -2.30
N GLN A 113 10.28 11.73 -3.61
CA GLN A 113 11.14 12.73 -4.22
C GLN A 113 10.44 14.09 -4.22
N ALA A 114 10.93 15.04 -3.42
CA ALA A 114 10.23 16.32 -3.18
C ALA A 114 9.97 17.18 -4.43
N SER A 115 10.77 17.01 -5.49
CA SER A 115 10.64 17.77 -6.74
C SER A 115 9.62 17.19 -7.71
N THR A 116 9.35 15.89 -7.64
CA THR A 116 8.52 15.16 -8.62
C THR A 116 7.38 14.38 -7.98
N ASP A 117 7.31 14.33 -6.66
CA ASP A 117 6.42 13.45 -5.88
C ASP A 117 6.52 11.96 -6.24
N ALA A 118 7.57 11.57 -6.99
CA ALA A 118 7.85 10.18 -7.32
C ALA A 118 8.12 9.38 -6.04
N VAL A 119 7.56 8.17 -5.99
CA VAL A 119 7.71 7.28 -4.84
C VAL A 119 8.56 6.10 -5.24
N SER A 120 9.68 5.90 -4.56
CA SER A 120 10.56 4.74 -4.73
C SER A 120 10.61 3.89 -3.48
N TRP A 121 10.90 2.60 -3.65
CA TRP A 121 11.17 1.67 -2.55
C TRP A 121 12.67 1.42 -2.45
N LEU A 122 13.26 1.73 -1.29
CA LEU A 122 14.66 1.47 -1.00
C LEU A 122 14.87 0.02 -0.57
N CYS A 123 15.55 -0.79 -1.38
CA CYS A 123 15.72 -2.22 -1.12
C CYS A 123 16.47 -2.51 0.19
N ALA A 124 16.23 -3.66 0.80
CA ALA A 124 17.07 -4.15 1.90
C ALA A 124 18.45 -4.63 1.44
N ALA A 125 19.34 -4.89 2.40
CA ALA A 125 20.58 -5.60 2.13
C ALA A 125 20.28 -6.98 1.51
N PRO A 126 21.06 -7.44 0.53
CA PRO A 126 22.33 -6.86 0.06
C PRO A 126 22.18 -5.72 -0.96
N HIS A 127 20.98 -5.41 -1.43
CA HIS A 127 20.69 -4.44 -2.49
C HIS A 127 20.43 -3.02 -1.98
N GLY A 128 20.91 -2.65 -0.79
CA GLY A 128 20.53 -1.40 -0.10
C GLY A 128 20.90 -0.08 -0.80
N GLN A 129 21.66 -0.14 -1.89
CA GLN A 129 21.97 1.01 -2.75
C GLN A 129 21.00 1.15 -3.94
N ASN A 130 20.14 0.16 -4.15
CA ASN A 130 19.20 0.11 -5.26
C ASN A 130 17.83 0.58 -4.78
N GLN A 131 17.05 1.10 -5.73
CA GLN A 131 15.67 1.49 -5.52
C GLN A 131 14.81 0.88 -6.61
N ILE A 132 13.55 0.65 -6.28
CA ILE A 132 12.49 0.22 -7.19
C ILE A 132 11.59 1.42 -7.44
N ASP A 133 11.20 1.65 -8.70
CA ASP A 133 10.27 2.72 -9.09
C ASP A 133 8.81 2.41 -8.66
N PHE A 134 8.59 2.25 -7.35
CA PHE A 134 7.36 1.76 -6.73
C PHE A 134 6.09 2.45 -7.24
N GLY A 135 6.09 3.78 -7.23
CA GLY A 135 4.93 4.56 -7.64
C GLY A 135 4.67 4.50 -9.14
N ARG A 136 5.74 4.51 -9.95
CA ARG A 136 5.62 4.38 -11.41
C ARG A 136 4.99 3.04 -11.80
N ILE A 137 5.35 1.97 -11.10
CA ILE A 137 4.80 0.64 -11.34
C ILE A 137 3.30 0.62 -11.03
N LEU A 138 2.88 1.19 -9.90
CA LEU A 138 1.52 1.07 -9.40
C LEU A 138 0.53 2.10 -9.97
N TRP A 139 0.92 3.36 -10.16
CA TRP A 139 0.04 4.46 -10.62
C TRP A 139 0.66 5.34 -11.72
N GLY A 140 1.75 4.87 -12.35
CA GLY A 140 2.37 5.55 -13.47
C GLY A 140 2.97 6.93 -13.14
N GLU A 141 3.16 7.73 -14.19
CA GLU A 141 3.69 9.11 -14.10
C GLU A 141 2.58 10.18 -14.23
N ALA A 142 1.31 9.75 -14.33
CA ALA A 142 0.20 10.61 -14.68
C ALA A 142 -0.42 11.33 -13.46
N HIS A 143 0.32 12.31 -12.89
CA HIS A 143 -0.14 13.43 -12.04
C HIS A 143 -1.00 13.17 -10.77
N GLU A 144 -1.53 11.97 -10.54
CA GLU A 144 -2.13 11.58 -9.27
C GLU A 144 -1.07 10.87 -8.43
N TYR A 145 -0.31 11.65 -7.68
CA TYR A 145 0.62 11.11 -6.69
C TYR A 145 -0.13 10.79 -5.40
N PRO A 146 0.33 9.80 -4.63
CA PRO A 146 -0.29 9.49 -3.36
C PRO A 146 -0.20 10.68 -2.40
N GLN A 147 -1.10 10.70 -1.42
CA GLN A 147 -1.15 11.69 -0.35
C GLN A 147 -0.53 11.11 0.91
N GLU A 148 0.16 11.93 1.70
CA GLU A 148 0.67 11.54 3.01
C GLU A 148 -0.47 11.51 4.03
N ILE A 149 -0.70 10.36 4.67
CA ILE A 149 -1.69 10.22 5.74
C ILE A 149 -1.12 10.85 7.00
N LEU A 150 -1.80 11.86 7.57
CA LEU A 150 -1.48 12.44 8.87
C LEU A 150 -2.60 12.12 9.86
N LEU A 151 -2.26 11.50 10.98
CA LEU A 151 -3.24 11.23 12.05
C LEU A 151 -3.57 12.51 12.83
N ARG A 152 -2.63 13.44 12.93
CA ARG A 152 -2.78 14.71 13.67
C ARG A 152 -1.98 15.81 12.97
N ASP A 153 -2.38 17.06 13.15
CA ASP A 153 -1.64 18.19 12.57
C ASP A 153 -0.20 18.23 13.09
N GLY A 154 0.75 18.34 12.16
CA GLY A 154 2.18 18.37 12.47
C GLY A 154 2.80 17.02 12.88
N SER A 155 2.04 15.91 12.84
CA SER A 155 2.61 14.58 13.08
C SER A 155 3.49 14.13 11.92
N LYS A 156 4.30 13.09 12.17
CA LYS A 156 4.92 12.36 11.07
C LYS A 156 3.84 11.69 10.20
N PRO A 157 4.11 11.49 8.90
CA PRO A 157 3.26 10.66 8.05
C PRO A 157 3.11 9.25 8.61
N ALA A 158 1.86 8.78 8.65
CA ALA A 158 1.50 7.43 9.07
C ALA A 158 1.51 6.42 7.91
N GLY A 159 1.44 6.93 6.68
CA GLY A 159 1.39 6.13 5.46
C GLY A 159 1.24 6.99 4.21
N LEU A 160 1.13 6.31 3.07
CA LEU A 160 0.72 6.88 1.79
C LEU A 160 -0.67 6.39 1.42
N PHE A 161 -1.47 7.25 0.80
CA PHE A 161 -2.81 6.96 0.32
C PHE A 161 -2.93 7.29 -1.17
N HIS A 162 -3.52 6.38 -1.94
CA HIS A 162 -3.92 6.62 -3.32
C HIS A 162 -5.38 6.23 -3.51
N LEU A 163 -6.20 7.13 -4.07
CA LEU A 163 -7.63 6.86 -4.22
C LEU A 163 -7.90 5.71 -5.18
N ARG A 164 -7.23 5.70 -6.34
CA ARG A 164 -7.39 4.66 -7.35
C ARG A 164 -6.09 4.46 -8.14
N ILE A 165 -5.45 3.30 -8.07
CA ILE A 165 -4.21 3.07 -8.84
C ILE A 165 -4.55 2.71 -10.31
N THR A 166 -3.55 2.79 -11.21
CA THR A 166 -3.71 2.60 -12.67
C THR A 166 -2.72 1.58 -13.24
#